data_AF-A0A7W0IWQ0-F1
#
_entry.id   AF-A0A7W0IWQ0-F1
#
_cell.length_a   1.000
_cell.length_b   1.000
_cell.length_c   1.000
_cell.angle_alpha   90.00
_cell.angle_beta   90.00
_cell.angle_gamma   90.00
#
_symmetry.space_group_name_H-M   'P 1'
#
loop_
_entity.id
_entity.type
_entity.pdbx_description
1 polymer ?
#
loop_
_entity_poly.entity_id
_entity_poly.type
_entity_poly.pdbx_seq_one_letter_code
_entity_poly.pdbx_strand_id
1 'polypeptide(L)'
;MLKKISIFTIVGILLISLVAFVGCRQSSALGRTAFMMDYLTEMLDLTPDQQAQLKQYVGEVFQKGKELRPYKQEVRKAVVEQLKKDTMDQEALVGLILQNQARSEEIIRLIIQRTADFHKSLTPEQKAKLIKKIEASQIARKAFIEKRFKNLGIDPADY
;
A
#
# COMPACT_ATOMS: atom_id res chain seq x y z
N MET A 1 -19.42 17.78 -10.59
CA MET A 1 -19.80 16.39 -10.94
C MET A 1 -18.80 15.41 -10.30
N LEU A 2 -18.80 15.27 -8.98
CA LEU A 2 -17.93 14.37 -8.20
C LEU A 2 -18.66 13.05 -7.87
N LYS A 3 -19.25 12.40 -8.88
CA LYS A 3 -19.92 11.11 -8.69
C LYS A 3 -19.07 10.05 -9.37
N LYS A 4 -18.56 9.11 -8.57
CA LYS A 4 -17.73 7.96 -8.96
C LYS A 4 -16.22 8.23 -9.03
N ILE A 5 -15.65 8.87 -8.00
CA ILE A 5 -14.28 8.48 -7.60
C ILE A 5 -14.40 7.03 -7.15
N SER A 6 -14.03 6.13 -8.06
CA SER A 6 -14.32 4.71 -7.99
C SER A 6 -13.76 4.18 -6.67
N ILE A 7 -14.58 3.49 -5.88
CA ILE A 7 -14.17 2.83 -4.63
C ILE A 7 -12.87 2.00 -4.83
N PHE A 8 -12.66 1.50 -6.06
CA PHE A 8 -11.42 0.86 -6.53
C PHE A 8 -10.16 1.71 -6.38
N THR A 9 -10.22 3.02 -6.62
CA THR A 9 -9.08 3.95 -6.45
C THR A 9 -8.73 4.13 -4.97
N ILE A 10 -9.75 4.16 -4.11
CA ILE A 10 -9.58 4.36 -2.66
C ILE A 10 -9.07 3.09 -1.97
N VAL A 11 -9.61 1.92 -2.33
CA VAL A 11 -9.11 0.66 -1.77
C VAL A 11 -7.76 0.26 -2.38
N GLY A 12 -7.51 0.64 -3.64
CA GLY A 12 -6.17 0.59 -4.24
C GLY A 12 -5.16 1.43 -3.46
N ILE A 13 -5.51 2.67 -3.06
CA ILE A 13 -4.66 3.51 -2.21
C ILE A 13 -4.44 2.89 -0.82
N LEU A 14 -5.44 2.24 -0.22
CA LEU A 14 -5.28 1.53 1.06
C LEU A 14 -4.28 0.40 0.97
N LEU A 15 -4.35 -0.43 -0.08
CA LEU A 15 -3.43 -1.55 -0.21
C LEU A 15 -2.04 -1.11 -0.65
N ILE A 16 -1.92 -0.05 -1.46
CA ILE A 16 -0.65 0.60 -1.75
C ILE A 16 -0.04 1.19 -0.48
N SER A 17 -0.85 1.79 0.41
CA SER A 17 -0.37 2.27 1.71
C SER A 17 0.07 1.14 2.65
N LEU A 18 -0.55 -0.05 2.54
CA LEU A 18 -0.12 -1.28 3.20
C LEU A 18 1.30 -1.70 2.77
N VAL A 19 1.65 -1.49 1.49
CA VAL A 19 2.98 -1.83 0.93
C VAL A 19 3.99 -0.69 1.13
N ALA A 20 3.55 0.57 1.15
CA ALA A 20 4.41 1.74 1.33
C ALA A 20 4.91 1.90 2.78
N PHE A 21 4.16 1.42 3.78
CA PHE A 21 4.61 1.34 5.18
C PHE A 21 5.65 0.24 5.45
N VAL A 22 6.07 -0.52 4.43
CA VAL A 22 7.21 -1.46 4.52
C VAL A 22 8.55 -0.68 4.63
N GLY A 23 8.53 0.63 4.40
CA GLY A 23 9.64 1.53 4.72
C GLY A 23 9.61 1.99 6.18
N CYS A 24 10.66 1.62 6.92
CA CYS A 24 11.01 2.02 8.29
C CYS A 24 10.36 1.25 9.46
N ARG A 25 11.26 0.73 10.30
CA ARG A 25 11.10 0.05 11.59
C ARG A 25 10.73 -1.43 11.51
N GLN A 26 11.66 -2.25 12.01
CA GLN A 26 11.70 -3.71 12.07
C GLN A 26 10.71 -4.27 13.12
N SER A 27 9.42 -3.94 13.03
CA SER A 27 8.39 -4.86 13.54
C SER A 27 8.01 -5.78 12.38
N SER A 28 8.02 -7.09 12.61
CA SER A 28 7.84 -8.11 11.57
C SER A 28 6.65 -7.74 10.69
N ALA A 29 6.82 -7.78 9.36
CA ALA A 29 5.74 -7.45 8.43
C ALA A 29 4.47 -8.27 8.74
N LEU A 30 4.64 -9.47 9.29
CA LEU A 30 3.61 -10.34 9.86
C LEU A 30 2.85 -9.72 11.06
N GLY A 31 3.55 -9.10 12.01
CA GLY A 31 2.91 -8.45 13.16
C GLY A 31 2.07 -7.23 12.76
N ARG A 32 2.51 -6.47 11.74
CA ARG A 32 1.74 -5.35 11.20
C ARG A 32 0.52 -5.80 10.39
N THR A 33 0.64 -6.88 9.62
CA THR A 33 -0.53 -7.46 8.93
C THR A 33 -1.52 -8.06 9.91
N ALA A 34 -1.08 -8.70 10.99
CA ALA A 34 -1.95 -9.23 12.03
C ALA A 34 -2.71 -8.11 12.76
N PHE A 35 -2.00 -7.06 13.21
CA PHE A 35 -2.63 -5.89 13.83
C PHE A 35 -3.69 -5.24 12.93
N MET A 36 -3.41 -5.10 11.63
CA MET A 36 -4.38 -4.52 10.69
C MET A 36 -5.57 -5.45 10.43
N MET A 37 -5.38 -6.78 10.46
CA MET A 37 -6.47 -7.75 10.37
C MET A 37 -7.39 -7.67 11.56
N ASP A 38 -6.81 -7.64 12.76
CA ASP A 38 -7.55 -7.54 14.02
C ASP A 38 -8.33 -6.22 14.03
N TYR A 39 -7.68 -5.12 13.62
CA TYR A 39 -8.33 -3.81 13.48
C TYR A 39 -9.48 -3.82 12.48
N LEU A 40 -9.31 -4.39 11.28
CA LEU A 40 -10.39 -4.46 10.27
C LEU A 40 -11.53 -5.37 10.72
N THR A 41 -11.21 -6.46 11.42
CA THR A 41 -12.16 -7.44 11.93
C THR A 41 -13.06 -6.82 13.00
N GLU A 42 -12.45 -6.19 14.00
CA GLU A 42 -13.16 -5.48 15.08
C GLU A 42 -13.90 -4.24 14.55
N MET A 43 -13.30 -3.53 13.59
CA MET A 43 -13.87 -2.31 13.06
C MET A 43 -15.04 -2.56 12.12
N LEU A 44 -15.08 -3.65 11.36
CA LEU A 44 -16.15 -3.92 10.40
C LEU A 44 -17.15 -4.98 10.87
N ASP A 45 -16.97 -5.50 12.09
CA ASP A 45 -17.78 -6.61 12.62
C ASP A 45 -17.83 -7.76 11.61
N LEU A 46 -16.65 -8.17 11.11
CA LEU A 46 -16.55 -9.16 10.04
C LEU A 46 -17.06 -10.52 10.53
N THR A 47 -17.82 -11.21 9.68
CA THR A 47 -18.20 -12.60 9.94
C THR A 47 -16.97 -13.51 9.91
N PRO A 48 -17.01 -14.69 10.56
CA PRO A 48 -15.90 -15.66 10.49
C PRO A 48 -15.46 -15.98 9.05
N ASP A 49 -16.42 -16.07 8.12
CA ASP A 49 -16.15 -16.32 6.70
C ASP A 49 -15.45 -15.14 6.03
N GLN A 50 -15.88 -13.90 6.30
CA GLN A 50 -15.23 -12.68 5.80
C GLN A 50 -13.81 -12.53 6.34
N GLN A 51 -13.58 -12.89 7.62
CA GLN A 51 -12.25 -12.88 8.24
C GLN A 51 -11.33 -13.91 7.59
N ALA A 52 -11.82 -15.13 7.36
CA ALA A 52 -11.06 -16.19 6.71
C ALA A 52 -10.65 -15.79 5.28
N GLN A 53 -11.59 -15.21 4.51
CA GLN A 53 -11.31 -14.68 3.17
C GLN A 53 -10.26 -13.57 3.21
N LEU A 54 -10.41 -12.60 4.11
CA LEU A 54 -9.48 -11.49 4.23
C LEU A 54 -8.06 -11.96 4.60
N LYS A 55 -7.95 -12.92 5.52
CA LYS A 55 -6.68 -13.55 5.91
C LYS A 55 -6.03 -14.28 4.74
N GLN A 56 -6.81 -15.04 3.98
CA GLN A 56 -6.32 -15.70 2.78
C GLN A 56 -5.78 -14.68 1.77
N TYR A 57 -6.56 -13.65 1.45
CA TYR A 57 -6.20 -12.64 0.45
C TYR A 57 -4.92 -11.89 0.82
N VAL A 58 -4.75 -11.52 2.09
CA VAL A 58 -3.51 -10.89 2.54
C VAL A 58 -2.35 -11.86 2.57
N GLY A 59 -2.59 -13.15 2.88
CA GLY A 59 -1.59 -14.19 2.71
C GLY A 59 -1.06 -14.26 1.28
N GLU A 60 -1.96 -14.31 0.29
CA GLU A 60 -1.61 -14.35 -1.14
C GLU A 60 -0.83 -13.11 -1.57
N VAL A 61 -1.31 -11.90 -1.23
CA VAL A 61 -0.61 -10.64 -1.54
C VAL A 61 0.76 -10.58 -0.86
N PHE A 62 0.88 -11.06 0.38
CA PHE A 62 2.14 -11.06 1.11
C PHE A 62 3.16 -12.03 0.49
N GLN A 63 2.72 -13.23 0.09
CA GLN A 63 3.60 -14.19 -0.58
C GLN A 63 4.06 -13.66 -1.93
N LYS A 64 3.14 -13.13 -2.75
CA LYS A 64 3.50 -12.51 -4.03
C LYS A 64 4.44 -11.31 -3.82
N GLY A 65 4.22 -10.51 -2.78
CA GLY A 65 5.09 -9.39 -2.40
C GLY A 65 6.50 -9.82 -1.96
N LYS A 66 6.70 -11.05 -1.45
CA LYS A 66 8.05 -11.57 -1.17
C LYS A 66 8.85 -11.80 -2.46
N GLU A 67 8.20 -12.13 -3.57
CA GLU A 67 8.86 -12.29 -4.87
C GLU A 67 9.51 -10.99 -5.36
N LEU A 68 9.05 -9.83 -4.88
CA LEU A 68 9.68 -8.52 -5.15
C LEU A 68 10.85 -8.16 -4.23
N ARG A 69 11.06 -8.88 -3.12
CA ARG A 69 12.12 -8.54 -2.15
C ARG A 69 13.53 -8.67 -2.74
N PRO A 70 13.88 -9.76 -3.47
CA PRO A 70 15.19 -9.90 -4.10
C PRO A 70 15.43 -8.75 -5.09
N TYR A 71 14.39 -8.37 -5.85
CA TYR A 71 14.48 -7.29 -6.81
C TYR A 71 14.75 -5.92 -6.16
N LYS A 72 14.11 -5.60 -5.04
CA LYS A 72 14.43 -4.36 -4.30
C LYS A 72 15.90 -4.30 -3.88
N GLN A 73 16.49 -5.44 -3.54
CA GLN A 73 17.91 -5.52 -3.21
C GLN A 73 18.78 -5.38 -4.46
N GLU A 74 18.37 -5.96 -5.58
CA GLU A 74 19.03 -5.85 -6.88
C GLU A 74 19.08 -4.40 -7.38
N VAL A 75 17.95 -3.68 -7.37
CA VAL A 75 17.91 -2.24 -7.69
C VAL A 75 18.82 -1.45 -6.78
N ARG A 76 18.75 -1.71 -5.47
CA ARG A 76 19.59 -0.98 -4.52
C ARG A 76 21.08 -1.19 -4.81
N LYS A 77 21.48 -2.43 -5.13
CA LYS A 77 22.86 -2.74 -5.53
C LYS A 77 23.24 -2.02 -6.82
N ALA A 78 22.41 -2.12 -7.86
CA ALA A 78 22.66 -1.47 -9.14
C ALA A 78 22.77 0.06 -9.01
N VAL A 79 21.90 0.69 -8.22
CA VAL A 79 21.98 2.14 -7.94
C VAL A 79 23.29 2.49 -7.23
N VAL A 80 23.68 1.73 -6.20
CA VAL A 80 24.94 1.96 -5.48
C VAL A 80 26.16 1.75 -6.39
N GLU A 81 26.14 0.75 -7.26
CA GLU A 81 27.21 0.49 -8.22
C GLU A 81 27.33 1.61 -9.26
N GLN A 82 26.20 2.11 -9.76
CA GLN A 82 26.19 3.22 -10.73
C GLN A 82 26.64 4.55 -10.11
N LEU A 83 26.31 4.78 -8.82
CA LEU A 83 26.79 5.96 -8.08
C LEU A 83 28.30 5.94 -7.79
N LYS A 84 28.94 4.76 -7.86
CA LYS A 84 30.40 4.62 -7.67
C LYS A 84 31.20 4.83 -8.94
N LYS A 85 30.57 4.91 -10.11
CA LYS A 85 31.24 5.14 -11.39
C LYS A 85 31.44 6.64 -11.61
N ASP A 86 32.52 6.99 -12.31
CA ASP A 86 32.79 8.38 -12.74
C ASP A 86 31.72 8.92 -13.69
N THR A 87 31.03 8.04 -14.42
CA THR A 87 29.87 8.37 -15.24
C THR A 87 28.77 7.33 -15.03
N MET A 88 27.56 7.81 -14.74
CA MET A 88 26.40 6.96 -14.51
C MET A 88 25.82 6.45 -15.82
N ASP A 89 25.60 5.13 -15.90
CA ASP A 89 24.86 4.52 -17.01
C ASP A 89 23.35 4.60 -16.72
N GLN A 90 22.73 5.64 -17.29
CA GLN A 90 21.31 5.94 -17.08
C GLN A 90 20.39 4.91 -17.77
N GLU A 91 20.78 4.41 -18.94
CA GLU A 91 19.98 3.44 -19.69
C GLU A 91 19.90 2.10 -18.95
N ALA A 92 21.00 1.65 -18.33
CA ALA A 92 21.00 0.46 -17.49
C ALA A 92 20.07 0.58 -16.28
N LEU A 93 20.01 1.76 -15.64
CA LEU A 93 19.11 2.01 -14.51
C LEU A 93 17.64 2.04 -14.95
N VAL A 94 17.34 2.70 -16.07
CA VAL A 94 15.98 2.75 -16.63
C VAL A 94 15.52 1.34 -17.03
N GLY A 95 16.37 0.56 -17.69
CA GLY A 95 16.07 -0.82 -18.07
C GLY A 95 15.72 -1.70 -16.88
N LEU A 96 16.50 -1.59 -15.79
CA LEU A 96 16.22 -2.31 -14.55
C LEU A 96 14.85 -1.93 -13.97
N ILE A 97 14.58 -0.62 -13.85
CA ILE A 97 13.29 -0.11 -13.32
C ILE A 97 12.10 -0.60 -14.17
N LEU A 98 12.21 -0.55 -15.49
CA LEU A 98 11.14 -0.99 -16.40
C LEU A 98 10.88 -2.50 -16.30
N GLN A 99 11.92 -3.31 -16.11
CA GLN A 99 11.77 -4.76 -15.90
C GLN A 99 10.94 -5.07 -14.64
N ASN A 100 11.01 -4.22 -13.61
CA ASN A 100 10.19 -4.35 -12.40
C ASN A 100 8.73 -3.98 -12.60
N GLN A 101 8.45 -3.12 -13.58
CA GLN A 101 7.14 -2.52 -13.72
C GLN A 101 6.10 -3.61 -14.01
N ALA A 102 6.41 -4.55 -14.91
CA ALA A 102 5.56 -5.70 -15.18
C ALA A 102 5.30 -6.56 -13.93
N ARG A 103 6.35 -6.81 -13.13
CA ARG A 103 6.25 -7.61 -11.89
C ARG A 103 5.45 -6.89 -10.80
N SER A 104 5.56 -5.57 -10.74
CA SER A 104 4.76 -4.70 -9.85
C SER A 104 3.31 -4.65 -10.31
N GLU A 105 3.07 -4.63 -11.62
CA GLU A 105 1.74 -4.61 -12.22
C GLU A 105 0.93 -5.87 -11.86
N GLU A 106 1.56 -7.05 -11.89
CA GLU A 106 0.91 -8.30 -11.44
C GLU A 106 0.41 -8.20 -9.99
N ILE A 107 1.23 -7.66 -9.09
CA ILE A 107 0.86 -7.51 -7.68
C ILE A 107 -0.23 -6.47 -7.52
N ILE A 108 -0.16 -5.36 -8.25
CA ILE A 108 -1.21 -4.34 -8.25
C ILE A 108 -2.54 -4.96 -8.72
N ARG A 109 -2.52 -5.75 -9.78
CA ARG A 109 -3.72 -6.46 -10.29
C ARG A 109 -4.27 -7.42 -9.25
N LEU A 110 -3.43 -8.25 -8.62
CA LEU A 110 -3.84 -9.15 -7.54
C LEU A 110 -4.48 -8.40 -6.37
N ILE A 111 -3.85 -7.30 -5.94
CA ILE A 111 -4.34 -6.43 -4.87
C ILE A 111 -5.73 -5.87 -5.20
N ILE A 112 -5.90 -5.35 -6.42
CA ILE A 112 -7.18 -4.77 -6.88
C ILE A 112 -8.25 -5.86 -7.00
N GLN A 113 -7.87 -7.06 -7.42
CA GLN A 113 -8.80 -8.18 -7.50
C GLN A 113 -9.29 -8.59 -6.10
N ARG A 114 -8.37 -8.83 -5.16
CA ARG A 114 -8.71 -9.24 -3.79
C ARG A 114 -9.49 -8.18 -3.02
N THR A 115 -9.19 -6.92 -3.27
CA THR A 115 -10.02 -5.78 -2.88
C THR A 115 -11.45 -5.93 -3.34
N ALA A 116 -11.65 -6.17 -4.63
CA ALA A 116 -12.96 -6.22 -5.24
C ALA A 116 -13.76 -7.38 -4.67
N ASP A 117 -13.11 -8.53 -4.49
CA ASP A 117 -13.70 -9.73 -3.91
C ASP A 117 -14.11 -9.49 -2.45
N PHE A 118 -13.24 -8.91 -1.63
CA PHE A 118 -13.57 -8.55 -0.24
C PHE A 118 -14.68 -7.48 -0.17
N HIS A 119 -14.62 -6.44 -1.01
CA HIS A 119 -15.68 -5.43 -1.07
C HIS A 119 -17.03 -6.03 -1.45
N LYS A 120 -17.07 -7.04 -2.32
CA LYS A 120 -18.32 -7.74 -2.67
C LYS A 120 -18.89 -8.51 -1.48
N SER A 121 -18.06 -9.07 -0.61
CA SER A 121 -18.52 -9.84 0.54
C SER A 121 -19.07 -8.97 1.68
N LEU A 122 -18.79 -7.66 1.70
CA LEU A 122 -19.29 -6.74 2.72
C LEU A 122 -20.76 -6.33 2.52
N THR A 123 -21.50 -6.21 3.62
CA THR A 123 -22.86 -5.63 3.63
C THR A 123 -22.83 -4.12 3.36
N PRO A 124 -23.96 -3.50 2.97
CA PRO A 124 -24.04 -2.04 2.83
C PRO A 124 -23.60 -1.27 4.08
N GLU A 125 -23.94 -1.76 5.27
CA GLU A 125 -23.59 -1.15 6.55
C GLU A 125 -22.08 -1.23 6.80
N GLN A 126 -21.48 -2.40 6.55
CA GLN A 126 -20.04 -2.60 6.66
C GLN A 126 -19.27 -1.71 5.66
N LYS A 127 -19.79 -1.55 4.43
CA LYS A 127 -19.23 -0.63 3.43
C LYS A 127 -19.27 0.83 3.91
N ALA A 128 -20.39 1.26 4.47
CA ALA A 128 -20.52 2.62 4.99
C ALA A 128 -19.55 2.88 6.16
N LYS A 129 -19.38 1.89 7.05
CA LYS A 129 -18.43 1.95 8.19
C LYS A 129 -16.98 2.04 7.68
N LEU A 130 -16.64 1.23 6.67
CA LEU A 130 -15.34 1.26 6.00
C LEU A 130 -15.06 2.63 5.40
N ILE A 131 -15.98 3.18 4.59
CA ILE A 131 -15.82 4.49 3.93
C ILE A 131 -15.55 5.60 4.95
N LYS A 132 -16.39 5.70 6.01
CA LYS A 132 -16.23 6.72 7.06
C LYS A 132 -14.85 6.68 7.72
N LYS A 133 -14.31 5.48 7.95
CA LYS A 133 -12.98 5.33 8.57
C LYS A 133 -11.86 5.76 7.63
N ILE A 134 -12.00 5.46 6.34
CA ILE A 134 -11.02 5.87 5.35
C ILE A 134 -10.98 7.40 5.26
N GLU A 135 -12.13 8.05 5.17
CA GLU A 135 -12.23 9.52 5.16
C GLU A 135 -11.64 10.12 6.44
N ALA A 136 -11.95 9.57 7.61
CA ALA A 136 -11.38 10.02 8.88
C ALA A 136 -9.84 9.86 8.93
N SER A 137 -9.31 8.76 8.40
CA SER A 137 -7.86 8.50 8.34
C SER A 137 -7.13 9.48 7.40
N GLN A 138 -7.77 9.87 6.29
CA GLN A 138 -7.22 10.86 5.36
C GLN A 138 -7.14 12.24 6.01
N ILE A 139 -8.19 12.64 6.75
CA ILE A 139 -8.20 13.90 7.50
C ILE A 139 -7.08 13.92 8.55
N ALA A 140 -6.97 12.84 9.34
CA ALA A 140 -5.93 12.73 10.36
C ALA A 140 -4.50 12.76 9.75
N ARG A 141 -4.30 12.10 8.62
CA ARG A 141 -3.02 12.10 7.90
C ARG A 141 -2.68 13.48 7.35
N LYS A 142 -3.66 14.19 6.77
CA LYS A 142 -3.47 15.56 6.27
C LYS A 142 -3.04 16.49 7.40
N ALA A 143 -3.75 16.46 8.54
CA ALA A 143 -3.39 17.24 9.72
C ALA A 143 -2.00 16.91 10.28
N PHE A 144 -1.60 15.62 10.27
CA PHE A 144 -0.26 15.22 10.66
C PHE A 144 0.83 15.77 9.73
N ILE A 145 0.59 15.70 8.42
CA ILE A 145 1.53 16.19 7.40
C ILE A 145 1.67 17.71 7.50
N GLU A 146 0.56 18.45 7.59
CA GLU A 146 0.56 19.91 7.79
C GLU A 146 1.32 20.31 9.06
N LYS A 147 1.09 19.61 10.18
CA LYS A 147 1.83 19.82 11.43
C LYS A 147 3.33 19.57 11.25
N ARG A 148 3.71 18.53 10.49
CA ARG A 148 5.11 18.20 10.23
C ARG A 148 5.79 19.24 9.34
N PHE A 149 5.13 19.71 8.28
CA PHE A 149 5.64 20.78 7.42
C PHE A 149 5.81 22.09 8.20
N LYS A 150 4.80 22.47 9.00
CA LYS A 150 4.87 23.63 9.89
C LYS A 150 6.06 23.54 10.87
N ASN A 151 6.30 22.37 11.45
CA ASN A 151 7.44 22.15 12.34
C ASN A 151 8.81 22.19 11.64
N LEU A 152 8.84 21.98 10.32
CA LEU A 152 10.05 22.06 9.50
C LEU A 152 10.23 23.45 8.86
N GLY A 153 9.32 24.40 9.10
CA GLY A 153 9.35 25.74 8.50
C GLY A 153 9.08 25.75 7.00
N ILE A 154 8.45 24.70 6.46
CA ILE A 154 8.09 24.57 5.05
C ILE A 154 6.61 24.92 4.91
N ASP A 155 6.27 25.86 4.01
CA ASP A 155 4.88 26.17 3.70
C ASP A 155 4.31 25.06 2.79
N PRO A 156 3.19 24.41 3.16
CA PRO A 156 2.51 23.46 2.28
C PRO A 156 2.08 24.06 0.93
N ALA A 157 2.00 25.38 0.79
CA ALA A 157 1.67 26.07 -0.47
C ALA A 157 2.85 26.11 -1.47
N ASP A 158 4.06 25.74 -1.05
CA ASP A 158 5.25 25.72 -1.90
C ASP A 158 5.33 24.44 -2.79
N TYR A 159 4.35 23.53 -2.73
CA TYR A 159 4.27 22.27 -3.49
C TYR A 159 2.87 21.91 -3.99
#